data_AF-A0A345H6S8-F1
#
_entry.id   AF-A0A345H6S8-F1
#
_cell.length_a   1.000
_cell.length_b   1.000
_cell.length_c   1.000
_cell.angle_alpha   90.00
_cell.angle_beta   90.00
_cell.angle_gamma   90.00
#
_symmetry.space_group_name_H-M   'P 1'
#
loop_
_entity.id
_entity.type
_entity.pdbx_description
1 polymer ?
#
loop_
_entity_poly.entity_id
_entity_poly.type
_entity_poly.pdbx_seq_one_letter_code
_entity_poly.pdbx_strand_id
1 'polypeptide(L)'
;MTLERINNLFYIGLLVSFLIFLLPSEYKMAVYTPNLLGWSMLVLSLISFSIYFWLLIIDFKKKNYKRLQKRTLFLVIIIGVSVAYWFYQAYSLGNV
;
A
#
# COMPACT_ATOMS: atom_id res chain seq x y z
N MET A 1 20.35 -4.05 10.51
CA MET A 1 19.61 -3.62 9.30
C MET A 1 19.65 -2.10 9.22
N THR A 2 20.03 -1.48 8.10
CA THR A 2 20.14 -0.02 8.01
C THR A 2 18.76 0.62 7.80
N LEU A 3 18.61 1.87 8.26
CA LEU A 3 17.36 2.63 8.13
C LEU A 3 16.90 2.77 6.66
N GLU A 4 17.87 2.83 5.75
CA GLU A 4 17.63 2.94 4.30
C GLU A 4 17.08 1.65 3.71
N ARG A 5 17.55 0.49 4.18
CA ARG A 5 16.99 -0.80 3.75
C ARG A 5 15.53 -0.95 4.19
N ILE A 6 15.19 -0.51 5.42
CA ILE A 6 13.81 -0.52 5.91
C ILE A 6 12.93 0.44 5.09
N ASN A 7 13.46 1.61 4.75
CA ASN A 7 12.79 2.57 3.89
C ASN A 7 12.52 2.00 2.47
N ASN A 8 13.49 1.30 1.89
CA ASN A 8 13.31 0.63 0.61
C ASN A 8 12.29 -0.51 0.69
N LEU A 9 12.30 -1.29 1.78
CA LEU A 9 11.29 -2.33 2.01
C LEU A 9 9.88 -1.74 2.13
N PHE A 10 9.72 -0.58 2.76
CA PHE A 10 8.44 0.14 2.77
C PHE A 10 7.97 0.47 1.35
N TYR A 11 8.82 1.09 0.53
CA TYR A 11 8.45 1.46 -0.84
C TYR A 11 8.14 0.24 -1.70
N ILE A 12 8.98 -0.78 -1.66
CA ILE A 12 8.80 -2.01 -2.44
C ILE A 12 7.55 -2.75 -1.97
N GLY A 13 7.37 -2.95 -0.67
CA GLY A 13 6.23 -3.65 -0.10
C GLY A 13 4.90 -2.97 -0.43
N LEU A 14 4.85 -1.64 -0.29
CA LEU A 14 3.65 -0.87 -0.61
C LEU A 14 3.36 -0.88 -2.11
N LEU A 15 4.39 -0.76 -2.94
CA LEU A 15 4.25 -0.78 -4.40
C LEU A 15 3.81 -2.16 -4.90
N VAL A 16 4.36 -3.25 -4.37
CA VAL A 16 3.93 -4.62 -4.71
C VAL A 16 2.48 -4.85 -4.29
N SER A 17 2.11 -4.46 -3.07
CA SER A 17 0.72 -4.54 -2.61
C SER A 17 -0.22 -3.74 -3.53
N PHE A 18 0.18 -2.54 -3.94
CA PHE A 18 -0.57 -1.70 -4.86
C PHE A 18 -0.71 -2.31 -6.27
N LEU A 19 0.37 -2.87 -6.84
CA LEU A 19 0.31 -3.55 -8.13
C LEU A 19 -0.63 -4.75 -8.09
N ILE A 20 -0.59 -5.52 -7.00
CA ILE A 20 -1.55 -6.60 -6.79
C ILE A 20 -2.97 -6.01 -6.71
N PHE A 21 -3.18 -4.92 -5.98
CA PHE A 21 -4.49 -4.26 -5.88
C PHE A 21 -5.09 -3.84 -7.23
N LEU A 22 -4.27 -3.49 -8.22
CA LEU A 22 -4.77 -3.12 -9.57
C LEU A 22 -5.20 -4.31 -10.44
N LEU A 23 -4.87 -5.55 -10.06
CA LEU A 23 -5.33 -6.72 -10.80
C LEU A 23 -6.86 -6.86 -10.72
N PRO A 24 -7.52 -7.49 -11.71
CA PRO A 24 -8.93 -7.85 -11.60
C PRO A 24 -9.21 -8.72 -10.37
N SER A 25 -10.43 -8.62 -9.83
CA SER A 25 -10.85 -9.37 -8.63
C SER A 25 -10.76 -10.88 -8.81
N GLU A 26 -11.00 -11.37 -10.03
CA GLU A 26 -10.92 -12.80 -10.41
C GLU A 26 -9.57 -13.43 -10.09
N TYR A 27 -8.48 -12.67 -10.16
CA TYR A 27 -7.13 -13.17 -9.86
C TYR A 27 -6.79 -13.18 -8.37
N LYS A 28 -7.65 -12.60 -7.53
CA LYS A 28 -7.37 -12.30 -6.11
C LYS A 28 -8.41 -12.85 -5.15
N MET A 29 -9.59 -13.16 -5.66
CA MET A 29 -10.68 -13.77 -4.92
C MET A 29 -10.72 -15.26 -5.26
N ALA A 30 -10.82 -16.08 -4.21
CA ALA A 30 -11.36 -17.43 -4.31
C ALA A 30 -12.89 -17.37 -4.16
N VAL A 31 -13.54 -18.52 -4.01
CA VAL A 31 -15.02 -18.65 -4.03
C VAL A 31 -15.70 -17.73 -3.00
N TYR A 32 -15.15 -17.59 -1.79
CA TYR A 32 -15.75 -16.78 -0.71
C TYR A 32 -14.74 -15.88 0.03
N THR A 33 -13.45 -16.02 -0.24
CA THR A 33 -12.37 -15.34 0.49
C THR A 33 -11.25 -14.94 -0.47
N PRO A 34 -10.35 -14.02 -0.09
CA PRO A 34 -9.15 -13.78 -0.86
C PRO A 34 -8.35 -15.07 -1.03
N ASN A 35 -7.78 -15.27 -2.22
CA ASN A 35 -6.82 -16.35 -2.45
C ASN A 35 -5.44 -15.96 -1.84
N LEU A 36 -4.41 -16.79 -2.02
CA LEU A 36 -3.07 -16.51 -1.51
C LEU A 36 -2.54 -15.13 -1.93
N LEU A 37 -2.86 -14.71 -3.16
CA LEU A 37 -2.41 -13.44 -3.74
C LEU A 37 -3.20 -12.25 -3.16
N GLY A 38 -4.49 -12.41 -2.91
CA GLY A 38 -5.30 -11.43 -2.17
C GLY A 38 -4.88 -11.30 -0.70
N TRP A 39 -4.57 -12.41 -0.02
CA TRP A 39 -4.04 -12.37 1.36
C TRP A 39 -2.66 -11.74 1.43
N SER A 40 -1.76 -12.07 0.49
CA SER A 40 -0.43 -11.47 0.46
C SER A 40 -0.49 -9.95 0.24
N MET A 41 -1.41 -9.48 -0.60
CA MET A 41 -1.71 -8.04 -0.76
C MET A 41 -2.06 -7.38 0.57
N LEU A 42 -3.01 -7.96 1.32
CA LEU A 42 -3.48 -7.44 2.61
C LEU A 42 -2.36 -7.43 3.66
N VAL A 43 -1.64 -8.55 3.77
CA VAL A 43 -0.51 -8.69 4.71
C VAL A 43 0.60 -7.70 4.38
N LEU A 44 0.99 -7.57 3.11
CA LEU A 44 2.00 -6.61 2.66
C LEU A 44 1.57 -5.16 2.92
N SER A 45 0.29 -4.84 2.71
CA SER A 45 -0.26 -3.52 3.04
C SER A 45 -0.14 -3.24 4.54
N LEU A 46 -0.58 -4.17 5.38
CA LEU A 46 -0.53 -4.05 6.85
C LEU A 46 0.92 -3.89 7.36
N ILE A 47 1.85 -4.68 6.83
CA ILE A 47 3.28 -4.57 7.15
C ILE A 47 3.82 -3.21 6.71
N SER A 48 3.47 -2.76 5.51
CA SER A 48 3.92 -1.46 4.98
C SER A 48 3.40 -0.30 5.83
N PHE A 49 2.14 -0.35 6.30
CA PHE A 49 1.60 0.62 7.25
C PHE A 49 2.34 0.60 8.58
N SER A 50 2.63 -0.59 9.12
CA SER A 50 3.38 -0.73 10.37
C SER A 50 4.78 -0.13 10.26
N ILE A 51 5.49 -0.39 9.13
CA ILE A 51 6.80 0.20 8.84
C ILE A 51 6.69 1.72 8.67
N TYR A 52 5.64 2.20 8.01
CA TYR A 52 5.41 3.64 7.84
C TYR A 52 5.30 4.35 9.20
N PHE A 53 4.48 3.84 10.12
CA PHE A 53 4.34 4.44 11.46
C PHE A 53 5.65 4.39 12.24
N TRP A 54 6.39 3.28 12.16
CA TRP A 54 7.71 3.17 12.78
C TRP A 54 8.70 4.22 12.25
N LEU A 55 8.78 4.35 10.92
CA LEU A 55 9.64 5.34 10.27
C LEU A 55 9.17 6.78 10.53
N LEU A 56 7.87 7.01 10.68
CA LEU A 56 7.29 8.29 11.05
C LEU A 56 7.81 8.73 12.43
N ILE A 57 7.74 7.85 13.44
CA ILE A 57 8.25 8.14 14.79
C ILE A 57 9.75 8.48 14.74
N ILE A 58 10.53 7.71 13.97
CA ILE A 58 11.98 7.94 13.84
C ILE A 58 12.29 9.29 13.20
N ASP A 59 11.62 9.63 12.09
CA ASP A 59 11.91 10.88 11.38
C ASP A 59 11.41 12.12 12.11
N PHE A 60 10.35 11.99 12.91
CA PHE A 60 9.95 13.03 13.87
C PHE A 60 11.04 13.27 14.91
N LYS A 61 11.58 12.20 15.53
CA LYS A 61 12.68 12.31 16.50
C LYS A 61 13.94 12.92 15.90
N LYS A 62 14.24 12.58 14.63
CA LYS A 62 15.43 13.07 13.91
C LYS A 62 15.21 14.39 13.17
N LYS A 63 14.02 15.00 13.25
CA LYS A 63 13.63 16.23 12.52
C LYS A 63 13.85 16.16 11.00
N ASN A 64 13.78 14.96 10.43
CA ASN A 64 14.02 14.70 9.00
C ASN A 64 12.75 14.88 8.15
N TYR A 65 12.14 16.07 8.23
CA TYR A 65 10.83 16.34 7.62
C TYR A 65 10.80 16.13 6.10
N LYS A 66 11.90 16.41 5.39
CA LYS A 66 11.99 16.18 3.93
C LYS A 66 11.78 14.71 3.55
N ARG A 67 12.36 13.77 4.30
CA ARG A 67 12.23 12.33 4.03
C ARG A 67 10.82 11.85 4.39
N LEU A 68 10.25 12.36 5.49
CA LEU A 68 8.88 12.09 5.89
C LEU A 68 7.89 12.53 4.82
N GLN A 69 7.98 13.79 4.37
CA GLN A 69 7.10 14.36 3.34
C GLN A 69 7.08 13.52 2.07
N LYS A 70 8.24 13.09 1.56
CA LYS A 70 8.31 12.23 0.36
C LYS A 70 7.57 10.91 0.53
N ARG A 71 7.73 10.24 1.68
CA ARG A 71 7.00 8.98 1.96
C ARG A 71 5.50 9.20 2.09
N THR A 72 5.10 10.25 2.80
CA THR A 72 3.68 10.56 3.00
C THR A 72 3.03 10.89 1.66
N LEU A 73 3.68 11.68 0.81
CA LEU A 73 3.21 11.99 -0.54
C LEU A 73 3.04 10.72 -1.39
N PHE A 74 4.04 9.82 -1.36
CA PHE A 74 3.95 8.54 -2.06
C PHE A 74 2.76 7.69 -1.59
N LEU A 75 2.56 7.59 -0.27
CA LEU A 75 1.45 6.86 0.31
C LEU A 75 0.09 7.48 -0.05
N VAL A 76 -0.02 8.81 -0.02
CA VAL A 76 -1.23 9.54 -0.40
C VAL A 76 -1.57 9.33 -1.88
N ILE A 77 -0.58 9.36 -2.77
CA ILE A 77 -0.78 9.09 -4.20
C ILE A 77 -1.30 7.67 -4.41
N ILE A 78 -0.69 6.67 -3.76
CA ILE A 78 -1.14 5.28 -3.86
C ILE A 78 -2.59 5.14 -3.38
N ILE A 79 -2.94 5.72 -2.23
CA ILE A 79 -4.32 5.67 -1.73
C ILE A 79 -5.28 6.36 -2.71
N GLY A 80 -4.93 7.54 -3.22
CA GLY A 80 -5.75 8.28 -4.17
C GLY A 80 -6.04 7.48 -5.43
N VAL A 81 -5.00 6.87 -6.03
CA VAL A 81 -5.17 6.02 -7.22
C VAL A 81 -5.97 4.76 -6.90
N SER A 82 -5.73 4.12 -5.76
CA SER A 82 -6.49 2.93 -5.34
C SER A 82 -7.98 3.22 -5.16
N VAL A 83 -8.33 4.36 -4.55
CA VAL A 83 -9.71 4.80 -4.38
C VAL A 83 -10.35 5.10 -5.73
N ALA A 84 -9.66 5.83 -6.61
CA ALA A 84 -10.15 6.11 -7.96
C ALA A 84 -10.40 4.84 -8.78
N TYR A 85 -9.48 3.87 -8.71
CA TYR A 85 -9.62 2.57 -9.35
C TYR A 85 -10.82 1.79 -8.81
N TRP A 86 -11.02 1.79 -7.49
CA TRP A 86 -12.17 1.14 -6.87
C TRP A 86 -13.50 1.75 -7.32
N PHE A 87 -13.60 3.08 -7.37
CA PHE A 87 -14.78 3.76 -7.92
C PHE A 87 -15.04 3.41 -9.39
N TYR A 88 -14.00 3.41 -10.21
CA TYR A 88 -14.11 3.01 -11.62
C TYR A 88 -14.63 1.57 -11.77
N GLN A 89 -14.08 0.63 -10.98
CA GLN A 89 -14.51 -0.76 -11.00
C GLN A 89 -15.96 -0.92 -10.52
N ALA A 90 -16.36 -0.20 -9.46
CA ALA A 90 -17.72 -0.23 -8.94
C ALA A 90 -18.75 0.27 -9.97
N TYR A 91 -18.43 1.36 -10.67
CA TYR A 91 -19.26 1.91 -11.74
C TYR A 91 -19.35 0.95 -12.94
N SER A 92 -18.22 0.38 -13.37
CA SER A 92 -18.18 -0.58 -14.48
C SER A 92 -18.98 -1.86 -14.22
N LEU A 93 -19.18 -2.24 -12.96
CA LEU A 93 -19.95 -3.42 -12.56
C LEU A 93 -21.43 -3.11 -12.29
N GLY A 94 -21.87 -1.86 -12.46
CA GLY A 94 -23.26 -1.44 -12.25
C GLY A 94 -23.69 -1.42 -10.77
N ASN A 95 -22.74 -1.38 -9.84
CA ASN A 95 -23.00 -1.36 -8.40
C ASN A 95 -23.22 0.05 -7.82
N VAL A 96 -23.15 1.10 -8.66
CA VAL A 96 -23.47 2.51 -8.35
C VAL A 96 -24.12 3.15 -9.58
#